data_AF-A0A7C3ITE1-F1
#
_entry.id   AF-A0A7C3ITE1-F1
#
_cell.length_a   1.000
_cell.length_b   1.000
_cell.length_c   1.000
_cell.angle_alpha   90.00
_cell.angle_beta   90.00
_cell.angle_gamma   90.00
#
_symmetry.space_group_name_H-M   'P 1'
#
loop_
_entity.id
_entity.type
_entity.pdbx_description
1 polymer ?
#
loop_
_entity_poly.entity_id
_entity_poly.type
_entity_poly.pdbx_seq_one_letter_code
_entity_poly.pdbx_strand_id
1 'polypeptide(L)'
;MTKLSCPRPDLQVTFYNRLEELRETLLLDALLQTVSRVRLEVVNRELSTFVSEPALRRVAAWGLRGEIVFAVPSILRENPFLLGYYRLLLGFSQKEFYGRAYGLAPFRVMEESGKIPKGRDEELGELCRCLCRSAQILVRGVKKLRAENVHELTLLTLGPQLRGGTLNLLGTKATRRVFDLIKRHLAPALIAATSHSLKLRNAAGRLVRVEFASDPDIVIVEQLPSGAVRNLVAIEIKGGKDISNIHNRIGEAEKSHQKARKNGFVECWTILGVHAVELQTLRRESPSTDRFFQLESIVKPGTKEFIEFREHLLARVGARDE
;
A
#
# COMPACT_ATOMS: atom_id res chain seq x y z
N MET A 1 -27.87 3.04 32.15
CA MET A 1 -27.94 3.69 30.81
C MET A 1 -26.80 3.16 29.95
N THR A 2 -27.11 2.32 28.97
CA THR A 2 -26.12 1.82 27.99
C THR A 2 -25.75 2.94 27.03
N LYS A 3 -24.53 3.44 27.14
CA LYS A 3 -23.99 4.51 26.29
C LYS A 3 -23.54 3.88 24.97
N LEU A 4 -24.49 3.52 24.10
CA LEU A 4 -24.20 3.08 22.75
C LEU A 4 -23.49 4.23 22.01
N SER A 5 -22.39 3.92 21.33
CA SER A 5 -21.68 4.88 20.48
C SER A 5 -21.24 4.21 19.19
N CYS A 6 -21.43 4.90 18.07
CA CYS A 6 -20.98 4.44 16.76
C CYS A 6 -19.59 5.03 16.46
N PRO A 7 -18.69 4.26 15.82
CA PRO A 7 -17.42 4.79 15.35
C PRO A 7 -17.62 5.85 14.26
N ARG A 8 -16.65 6.75 14.11
CA ARG A 8 -16.65 7.74 13.03
C ARG A 8 -16.39 7.06 11.68
N PRO A 9 -17.07 7.47 10.59
CA PRO A 9 -16.91 6.87 9.26
C PRO A 9 -15.70 7.44 8.49
N ASP A 10 -14.58 7.72 9.17
CA ASP A 10 -13.41 8.41 8.59
C ASP A 10 -12.85 7.70 7.35
N LEU A 11 -12.91 6.36 7.34
CA LEU A 11 -12.50 5.53 6.20
C LEU A 11 -13.39 5.79 4.98
N GLN A 12 -14.70 5.88 5.18
CA GLN A 12 -15.65 6.10 4.10
C GLN A 12 -15.51 7.52 3.53
N VAL A 13 -15.27 8.52 4.39
CA VAL A 13 -14.99 9.90 3.94
C VAL A 13 -13.71 9.94 3.10
N THR A 14 -12.67 9.22 3.52
CA THR A 14 -11.41 9.13 2.75
C THR A 14 -11.63 8.45 1.40
N PHE A 15 -12.40 7.35 1.37
CA PHE A 15 -12.72 6.66 0.12
C PHE A 15 -13.55 7.53 -0.82
N TYR A 16 -14.50 8.30 -0.30
CA TYR A 16 -15.29 9.23 -1.10
C TYR A 16 -14.40 10.25 -1.80
N ASN A 17 -13.56 10.98 -1.05
CA ASN A 17 -12.67 11.99 -1.64
C ASN A 17 -11.73 11.38 -2.70
N ARG A 18 -11.17 10.20 -2.40
CA ARG A 18 -10.30 9.52 -3.36
C ARG A 18 -11.06 9.01 -4.59
N LEU A 19 -12.32 8.59 -4.42
CA LEU A 19 -13.16 8.16 -5.53
C LEU A 19 -13.46 9.34 -6.46
N GLU A 20 -13.75 10.53 -5.93
CA GLU A 20 -13.98 11.73 -6.73
C GLU A 20 -12.74 12.07 -7.59
N GLU A 21 -11.54 12.05 -7.02
CA GLU A 21 -10.28 12.23 -7.77
C GLU A 21 -10.11 11.18 -8.90
N LEU A 22 -10.51 9.93 -8.63
CA LEU A 22 -10.40 8.84 -9.60
C LEU A 22 -11.45 8.92 -10.71
N ARG A 23 -12.63 9.51 -10.43
CA ARG A 23 -13.65 9.78 -11.45
C ARG A 23 -13.11 10.67 -12.56
N GLU A 24 -12.38 11.71 -12.19
CA GLU A 24 -11.79 12.68 -13.11
C GLU A 24 -10.61 12.14 -13.91
N THR A 25 -9.97 11.06 -13.45
CA THR A 25 -8.69 10.60 -14.01
C THR A 25 -8.76 9.23 -14.69
N LEU A 26 -9.42 8.24 -14.09
CA LEU A 26 -9.33 6.83 -14.54
C LEU A 26 -10.61 6.00 -14.45
N LEU A 27 -11.78 6.60 -14.21
CA LEU A 27 -13.08 5.91 -14.25
C LEU A 27 -13.90 6.32 -15.49
N LEU A 28 -15.16 5.88 -15.53
CA LEU A 28 -16.04 6.06 -16.68
C LEU A 28 -16.20 7.54 -17.08
N ASP A 29 -16.27 8.45 -16.12
CA ASP A 29 -16.40 9.89 -16.38
C ASP A 29 -15.18 10.41 -17.17
N ALA A 30 -13.96 10.07 -16.74
CA ALA A 30 -12.72 10.37 -17.46
C ALA A 30 -12.68 9.74 -18.86
N LEU A 31 -13.19 8.51 -19.03
CA LEU A 31 -13.27 7.86 -20.34
C LEU A 31 -14.18 8.65 -21.27
N LEU A 32 -15.39 8.99 -20.84
CA LEU A 32 -16.37 9.71 -21.65
C LEU A 32 -15.85 11.11 -22.03
N GLN A 33 -15.20 11.80 -21.08
CA GLN A 33 -14.54 13.08 -21.35
C GLN A 33 -13.43 12.93 -22.39
N THR A 34 -12.60 11.88 -22.28
CA THR A 34 -11.53 11.61 -23.24
C THR A 34 -12.08 11.32 -24.64
N VAL A 35 -13.12 10.47 -24.73
CA VAL A 35 -13.79 10.14 -26.00
C VAL A 35 -14.33 11.38 -26.70
N SER A 36 -14.82 12.38 -25.96
CA SER A 36 -15.31 13.65 -26.55
C SER A 36 -14.22 14.46 -27.28
N ARG A 37 -12.93 14.20 -26.99
CA ARG A 37 -11.78 14.90 -27.58
C ARG A 37 -11.13 14.11 -28.73
N VAL A 38 -11.40 12.82 -28.83
CA VAL A 38 -10.84 11.95 -29.86
C VAL A 38 -11.81 11.86 -31.04
N ARG A 39 -11.27 11.88 -32.27
CA ARG A 39 -12.08 11.74 -33.49
C ARG A 39 -12.79 10.39 -33.54
N LEU A 40 -14.13 10.40 -33.63
CA LEU A 40 -14.95 9.19 -33.61
C LEU A 40 -14.63 8.23 -34.76
N GLU A 41 -14.26 8.75 -35.94
CA GLU A 41 -13.87 7.90 -37.08
C GLU A 41 -12.64 7.05 -36.77
N VAL A 42 -11.69 7.61 -36.00
CA VAL A 42 -10.47 6.91 -35.58
C VAL A 42 -10.81 5.81 -34.58
N VAL A 43 -11.64 6.13 -33.57
CA VAL A 43 -12.09 5.18 -32.56
C VAL A 43 -12.82 3.99 -33.21
N ASN A 44 -13.76 4.27 -34.12
CA ASN A 44 -14.53 3.22 -34.81
C ASN A 44 -13.63 2.31 -35.67
N ARG A 45 -12.67 2.90 -36.40
CA ARG A 45 -11.70 2.13 -37.19
C ARG A 45 -10.83 1.25 -36.30
N GLU A 46 -10.29 1.79 -35.22
CA GLU A 46 -9.47 1.01 -34.28
C GLU A 46 -10.28 -0.11 -33.62
N LEU A 47 -11.53 0.15 -33.17
CA LEU A 47 -12.41 -0.89 -32.64
C LEU A 47 -12.62 -2.04 -33.65
N SER A 48 -12.89 -1.72 -34.92
CA SER A 48 -13.04 -2.75 -35.97
C SER A 48 -11.75 -3.53 -36.26
N THR A 49 -10.59 -2.96 -35.91
CA THR A 49 -9.28 -3.61 -36.08
C THR A 49 -8.95 -4.56 -34.91
N PHE A 50 -9.30 -4.20 -33.68
CA PHE A 50 -8.89 -4.94 -32.48
C PHE A 50 -9.96 -5.89 -31.91
N VAL A 51 -11.22 -5.73 -32.32
CA VAL A 51 -12.36 -6.45 -31.75
C VAL A 51 -13.12 -7.18 -32.83
N SER A 52 -13.49 -8.44 -32.56
CA SER A 52 -14.31 -9.24 -33.44
C SER A 52 -15.70 -8.63 -33.62
N GLU A 53 -16.22 -8.66 -34.84
CA GLU A 53 -17.57 -8.18 -35.16
C GLU A 53 -18.67 -8.77 -34.25
N PRO A 54 -18.71 -10.08 -33.91
CA PRO A 54 -19.72 -10.60 -32.98
C PRO A 54 -19.69 -9.95 -31.59
N ALA A 55 -18.51 -9.58 -31.10
CA ALA A 55 -18.37 -8.93 -29.80
C ALA A 55 -18.83 -7.47 -29.86
N LEU A 56 -18.47 -6.73 -30.92
CA LEU A 56 -18.96 -5.37 -31.15
C LEU A 56 -20.50 -5.34 -31.31
N ARG A 57 -21.06 -6.26 -32.10
CA ARG A 57 -22.53 -6.40 -32.27
C ARG A 57 -23.22 -6.68 -30.94
N ARG A 58 -22.65 -7.54 -30.09
CA ARG A 58 -23.23 -7.86 -28.78
C ARG A 58 -23.22 -6.66 -27.84
N VAL A 59 -22.13 -5.90 -27.78
CA VAL A 59 -22.05 -4.66 -26.97
C VAL A 59 -23.02 -3.60 -27.51
N ALA A 60 -23.10 -3.43 -28.83
CA ALA A 60 -24.06 -2.52 -29.46
C ALA A 60 -25.52 -2.92 -29.19
N ALA A 61 -25.85 -4.22 -29.22
CA ALA A 61 -27.19 -4.73 -28.88
C ALA A 61 -27.59 -4.47 -27.42
N TRP A 62 -26.62 -4.20 -26.53
CA TRP A 62 -26.89 -3.75 -25.17
C TRP A 62 -27.08 -2.24 -25.04
N GLY A 63 -26.95 -1.48 -26.13
CA GLY A 63 -27.00 -0.02 -26.14
C GLY A 63 -25.69 0.63 -25.68
N LEU A 64 -24.58 -0.10 -25.68
CA LEU A 64 -23.28 0.40 -25.25
C LEU A 64 -22.38 0.71 -26.45
N ARG A 65 -21.55 1.75 -26.29
CA ARG A 65 -20.46 2.06 -27.22
C ARG A 65 -19.29 1.10 -26.98
N GLY A 66 -18.58 0.73 -28.04
CA GLY A 66 -17.53 -0.29 -27.99
C GLY A 66 -16.38 0.10 -27.06
N GLU A 67 -15.95 1.35 -27.10
CA GLU A 67 -14.84 1.89 -26.33
C GLU A 67 -15.08 1.94 -24.82
N ILE A 68 -16.34 1.79 -24.37
CA ILE A 68 -16.68 1.62 -22.95
C ILE A 68 -16.16 0.28 -22.43
N VAL A 69 -16.04 -0.73 -23.30
CA VAL A 69 -15.68 -2.11 -22.93
C VAL A 69 -14.32 -2.52 -23.49
N PHE A 70 -13.96 -2.02 -24.67
CA PHE A 70 -12.76 -2.40 -25.41
C PHE A 70 -11.74 -1.27 -25.42
N ALA A 71 -10.48 -1.60 -25.15
CA ALA A 71 -9.39 -0.62 -25.14
C ALA A 71 -9.02 -0.19 -26.57
N VAL A 72 -8.83 1.12 -26.75
CA VAL A 72 -8.59 1.73 -28.07
C VAL A 72 -7.29 2.56 -28.01
N PRO A 73 -6.34 2.38 -28.95
CA PRO A 73 -5.04 3.07 -28.88
C PRO A 73 -5.15 4.59 -28.88
N SER A 74 -6.01 5.18 -29.70
CA SER A 74 -6.22 6.64 -29.74
C SER A 74 -6.70 7.20 -28.40
N ILE A 75 -7.54 6.47 -27.68
CA ILE A 75 -8.01 6.84 -26.33
C ILE A 75 -6.88 6.75 -25.31
N LEU A 76 -6.07 5.67 -25.35
CA LEU A 76 -4.93 5.53 -24.43
C LEU A 76 -3.79 6.51 -24.73
N ARG A 77 -3.66 6.98 -25.98
CA ARG A 77 -2.74 8.07 -26.32
C ARG A 77 -3.19 9.40 -25.77
N GLU A 78 -4.48 9.72 -25.91
CA GLU A 78 -5.05 10.96 -25.38
C GLU A 78 -5.01 10.98 -23.84
N ASN A 79 -5.34 9.86 -23.20
CA ASN A 79 -5.32 9.74 -21.75
C ASN A 79 -4.78 8.37 -21.29
N PRO A 80 -3.46 8.27 -21.02
CA PRO A 80 -2.83 7.02 -20.60
C PRO A 80 -3.37 6.45 -19.27
N PHE A 81 -3.94 7.29 -18.38
CA PHE A 81 -4.53 6.83 -17.13
C PHE A 81 -5.68 5.84 -17.34
N LEU A 82 -6.34 5.87 -18.51
CA LEU A 82 -7.43 4.96 -18.86
C LEU A 82 -6.99 3.50 -19.04
N LEU A 83 -5.69 3.20 -19.03
CA LEU A 83 -5.24 1.82 -18.82
C LEU A 83 -5.79 1.26 -17.49
N GLY A 84 -5.82 2.10 -16.45
CA GLY A 84 -6.43 1.78 -15.17
C GLY A 84 -7.92 1.46 -15.29
N TYR A 85 -8.67 2.25 -16.08
CA TYR A 85 -10.10 2.00 -16.34
C TYR A 85 -10.33 0.58 -16.89
N TYR A 86 -9.65 0.23 -17.99
CA TYR A 86 -9.83 -1.08 -18.63
C TYR A 86 -9.35 -2.23 -17.74
N ARG A 87 -8.23 -2.05 -17.02
CA ARG A 87 -7.74 -3.04 -16.04
C ARG A 87 -8.77 -3.30 -14.95
N LEU A 88 -9.36 -2.25 -14.38
CA LEU A 88 -10.38 -2.34 -13.34
C LEU A 88 -11.65 -3.02 -13.86
N LEU A 89 -12.12 -2.65 -15.06
CA LEU A 89 -13.30 -3.28 -15.67
C LEU A 89 -13.12 -4.80 -15.86
N LEU A 90 -11.91 -5.21 -16.23
CA LEU A 90 -11.57 -6.62 -16.43
C LEU A 90 -11.33 -7.39 -15.13
N GLY A 91 -11.42 -6.73 -13.97
CA GLY A 91 -11.30 -7.38 -12.67
C GLY A 91 -9.87 -7.61 -12.19
N PHE A 92 -8.86 -7.10 -12.90
CA PHE A 92 -7.46 -7.41 -12.59
C PHE A 92 -6.90 -6.49 -11.51
N SER A 93 -6.24 -7.06 -10.49
CA SER A 93 -5.46 -6.26 -9.54
C SER A 93 -4.17 -5.74 -10.19
N GLN A 94 -3.59 -4.64 -9.68
CA GLN A 94 -2.29 -4.16 -10.17
C GLN A 94 -1.17 -5.22 -10.00
N LYS A 95 -1.18 -5.98 -8.90
CA LYS A 95 -0.15 -6.98 -8.61
C LYS A 95 -0.18 -8.14 -9.61
N GLU A 96 -1.37 -8.56 -9.99
CA GLU A 96 -1.59 -9.59 -11.00
C GLU A 96 -1.24 -9.07 -12.40
N PHE A 97 -1.85 -7.95 -12.79
CA PHE A 97 -1.77 -7.40 -14.14
C PHE A 97 -0.35 -6.98 -14.53
N TYR A 98 0.36 -6.30 -13.62
CA TYR A 98 1.75 -5.87 -13.83
C TYR A 98 2.77 -6.88 -13.30
N GLY A 99 2.33 -8.10 -12.96
CA GLY A 99 3.20 -9.20 -12.56
C GLY A 99 4.07 -9.69 -13.72
N ARG A 100 5.01 -10.60 -13.41
CA ARG A 100 5.96 -11.15 -14.40
C ARG A 100 5.30 -12.00 -15.50
N ALA A 101 4.07 -12.47 -15.27
CA ALA A 101 3.42 -13.46 -16.14
C ALA A 101 2.99 -12.90 -17.52
N TYR A 102 2.69 -11.60 -17.61
CA TYR A 102 2.00 -11.05 -18.79
C TYR A 102 2.82 -10.04 -19.60
N GLY A 103 4.01 -9.65 -19.13
CA GLY A 103 4.86 -8.68 -19.82
C GLY A 103 4.33 -7.23 -19.80
N LEU A 104 3.30 -6.94 -19.00
CA LEU A 104 2.62 -5.64 -18.98
C LEU A 104 3.24 -4.62 -18.03
N ALA A 105 4.23 -5.03 -17.22
CA ALA A 105 4.92 -4.18 -16.25
C ALA A 105 5.44 -2.84 -16.83
N PRO A 106 5.99 -2.77 -18.07
CA PRO A 106 6.44 -1.50 -18.65
C PRO A 106 5.34 -0.44 -18.78
N PHE A 107 4.07 -0.84 -18.96
CA PHE A 107 2.94 0.08 -19.13
C PHE A 107 2.37 0.60 -17.81
N ARG A 108 2.86 0.13 -16.66
CA ARG A 108 2.42 0.57 -15.33
C ARG A 108 2.50 2.09 -15.14
N VAL A 109 3.50 2.71 -15.75
CA VAL A 109 3.72 4.17 -15.72
C VAL A 109 2.56 4.97 -16.34
N MET A 110 1.76 4.37 -17.23
CA MET A 110 0.57 5.00 -17.80
C MET A 110 -0.49 5.23 -16.72
N GLU A 111 -0.70 4.25 -15.85
CA GLU A 111 -1.66 4.34 -14.74
C GLU A 111 -1.11 5.19 -13.57
N GLU A 112 0.20 5.15 -13.32
CA GLU A 112 0.80 5.87 -12.18
C GLU A 112 1.11 7.34 -12.47
N SER A 113 1.38 7.70 -13.73
CA SER A 113 1.86 9.04 -14.08
C SER A 113 1.24 9.65 -15.33
N GLY A 114 0.33 8.94 -16.01
CA GLY A 114 -0.35 9.46 -17.20
C GLY A 114 0.57 9.60 -18.41
N LYS A 115 1.64 8.80 -18.48
CA LYS A 115 2.64 8.88 -19.55
C LYS A 115 2.77 7.55 -20.28
N ILE A 116 2.88 7.61 -21.60
CA ILE A 116 3.27 6.45 -22.41
C ILE A 116 4.76 6.18 -22.15
N PRO A 117 5.18 4.91 -21.96
CA PRO A 117 6.59 4.58 -21.78
C PRO A 117 7.42 5.02 -22.98
N LYS A 118 8.61 5.59 -22.72
CA LYS A 118 9.51 6.04 -23.80
C LYS A 118 9.84 4.89 -24.75
N GLY A 119 9.71 5.15 -26.05
CA GLY A 119 10.03 4.19 -27.11
C GLY A 119 9.01 3.05 -27.29
N ARG A 120 7.83 3.12 -26.65
CA ARG A 120 6.79 2.07 -26.72
C ARG A 120 5.44 2.55 -27.28
N ASP A 121 5.40 3.69 -27.96
CA ASP A 121 4.16 4.20 -28.55
C ASP A 121 3.55 3.22 -29.56
N GLU A 122 4.42 2.58 -30.35
CA GLU A 122 4.03 1.57 -31.35
C GLU A 122 3.45 0.29 -30.72
N GLU A 123 3.83 -0.02 -29.47
CA GLU A 123 3.35 -1.19 -28.73
C GLU A 123 1.92 -1.01 -28.17
N LEU A 124 1.36 0.21 -28.19
CA LEU A 124 0.00 0.46 -27.69
C LEU A 124 -1.05 -0.36 -28.44
N GLY A 125 -0.85 -0.60 -29.73
CA GLY A 125 -1.74 -1.46 -30.52
C GLY A 125 -1.76 -2.90 -29.99
N GLU A 126 -0.61 -3.44 -29.57
CA GLU A 126 -0.50 -4.78 -29.00
C GLU A 126 -1.11 -4.85 -27.60
N LEU A 127 -0.87 -3.83 -26.77
CA LEU A 127 -1.51 -3.68 -25.46
C LEU A 127 -3.05 -3.68 -25.59
N CYS A 128 -3.60 -2.85 -26.47
CA CYS A 128 -5.04 -2.80 -26.73
C CYS A 128 -5.56 -4.13 -27.26
N ARG A 129 -4.84 -4.80 -28.17
CA ARG A 129 -5.22 -6.14 -28.66
C ARG A 129 -5.30 -7.15 -27.52
N CYS A 130 -4.35 -7.14 -26.58
CA CYS A 130 -4.37 -8.01 -25.41
C CYS A 130 -5.57 -7.73 -24.50
N LEU A 131 -5.82 -6.46 -24.17
CA LEU A 131 -6.97 -6.03 -23.36
C LEU A 131 -8.31 -6.39 -24.03
N CYS A 132 -8.44 -6.15 -25.34
CA CYS A 132 -9.63 -6.48 -26.11
C CYS A 132 -9.91 -7.98 -26.13
N ARG A 133 -8.89 -8.83 -26.22
CA ARG A 133 -9.08 -10.29 -26.11
C ARG A 133 -9.70 -10.68 -24.77
N SER A 134 -9.21 -10.12 -23.66
CA SER A 134 -9.79 -10.35 -22.33
C SER A 134 -11.21 -9.78 -22.21
N ALA A 135 -11.45 -8.57 -22.73
CA ALA A 135 -12.78 -7.95 -22.75
C ALA A 135 -13.79 -8.77 -23.56
N GLN A 136 -13.37 -9.41 -24.65
CA GLN A 136 -14.26 -10.32 -25.40
C GLN A 136 -14.66 -11.55 -24.58
N ILE A 137 -13.77 -12.06 -23.72
CA ILE A 137 -14.10 -13.16 -22.80
C ILE A 137 -15.15 -12.69 -21.79
N LEU A 138 -14.96 -11.50 -21.20
CA LEU A 138 -15.94 -10.88 -20.31
C LEU A 138 -17.31 -10.74 -21.00
N VAL A 139 -17.35 -10.14 -22.21
CA VAL A 139 -18.58 -9.95 -23.00
C VAL A 139 -19.28 -11.27 -23.30
N ARG A 140 -18.53 -12.34 -23.57
CA ARG A 140 -19.12 -13.68 -23.79
C ARG A 140 -19.71 -14.26 -22.50
N GLY A 141 -19.05 -14.05 -21.37
CA GLY A 141 -19.41 -14.59 -20.06
C GLY A 141 -20.60 -13.92 -19.37
N VAL A 142 -21.01 -12.72 -19.80
CA VAL A 142 -22.12 -11.97 -19.17
C VAL A 142 -23.36 -11.88 -20.05
N LYS A 143 -24.55 -11.94 -19.45
CA LYS A 143 -25.83 -11.88 -20.21
C LYS A 143 -26.09 -10.50 -20.81
N LYS A 144 -25.85 -9.44 -20.04
CA LYS A 144 -26.04 -8.04 -20.42
C LYS A 144 -25.13 -7.15 -19.59
N LEU A 145 -24.62 -6.10 -20.21
CA LEU A 145 -23.98 -4.98 -19.51
C LEU A 145 -24.78 -3.70 -19.75
N ARG A 146 -24.77 -2.82 -18.75
CA ARG A 146 -25.24 -1.44 -18.83
C ARG A 146 -24.12 -0.53 -18.33
N ALA A 147 -24.19 0.77 -18.60
CA ALA A 147 -23.17 1.72 -18.17
C ALA A 147 -22.99 1.70 -16.65
N GLU A 148 -24.09 1.54 -15.91
CA GLU A 148 -24.09 1.43 -14.45
C GLU A 148 -23.33 0.18 -14.00
N ASN A 149 -23.60 -0.98 -14.61
CA ASN A 149 -22.92 -2.21 -14.23
C ASN A 149 -21.44 -2.21 -14.62
N VAL A 150 -21.08 -1.56 -15.73
CA VAL A 150 -19.66 -1.35 -16.10
C VAL A 150 -18.96 -0.53 -15.00
N HIS A 151 -19.58 0.55 -14.54
CA HIS A 151 -19.05 1.34 -13.43
C HIS A 151 -18.97 0.53 -12.14
N GLU A 152 -20.02 -0.18 -11.75
CA GLU A 152 -20.04 -1.03 -10.55
C GLU A 152 -18.94 -2.09 -10.56
N LEU A 153 -18.71 -2.76 -11.71
CA LEU A 153 -17.63 -3.73 -11.85
C LEU A 153 -16.26 -3.09 -11.61
N THR A 154 -16.01 -1.88 -12.14
CA THR A 154 -14.76 -1.16 -11.86
C THR A 154 -14.61 -0.85 -10.37
N LEU A 155 -15.71 -0.50 -9.67
CA LEU A 155 -15.70 -0.21 -8.23
C LEU A 155 -15.44 -1.47 -7.39
N LEU A 156 -15.96 -2.63 -7.79
CA LEU A 156 -15.70 -3.91 -7.11
C LEU A 156 -14.21 -4.27 -7.11
N THR A 157 -13.49 -3.91 -8.17
CA THR A 157 -12.03 -4.12 -8.26
C THR A 157 -11.24 -2.99 -7.57
N LEU A 158 -11.73 -1.75 -7.64
CA LEU A 158 -11.08 -0.58 -7.04
C LEU A 158 -11.17 -0.58 -5.51
N GLY A 159 -12.29 -1.02 -4.92
CA GLY A 159 -12.53 -1.01 -3.48
C GLY A 159 -11.42 -1.69 -2.66
N PRO A 160 -11.03 -2.94 -2.98
CA PRO A 160 -9.88 -3.60 -2.36
C PRO A 160 -8.57 -2.84 -2.50
N GLN A 161 -8.33 -2.18 -3.64
CA GLN A 161 -7.13 -1.37 -3.87
C GLN A 161 -7.11 -0.12 -2.96
N LEU A 162 -8.23 0.60 -2.83
CA LEU A 162 -8.35 1.76 -1.93
C LEU A 162 -8.18 1.35 -0.46
N ARG A 163 -8.79 0.22 -0.08
CA ARG A 163 -8.68 -0.32 1.27
C ARG A 163 -7.25 -0.73 1.59
N GLY A 164 -6.59 -1.48 0.70
CA GLY A 164 -5.19 -1.85 0.83
C GLY A 164 -4.27 -0.62 0.91
N GLY A 165 -4.48 0.38 0.06
CA GLY A 165 -3.74 1.64 0.09
C GLY A 165 -3.88 2.39 1.43
N THR A 166 -5.10 2.46 1.97
CA THR A 166 -5.34 3.11 3.26
C THR A 166 -4.71 2.36 4.42
N LEU A 167 -4.77 1.02 4.42
CA LEU A 167 -4.10 0.19 5.43
C LEU A 167 -2.58 0.38 5.40
N ASN A 168 -1.97 0.44 4.21
CA ASN A 168 -0.54 0.72 4.04
C ASN A 168 -0.17 2.12 4.54
N LEU A 169 -1.00 3.13 4.26
CA LEU A 169 -0.79 4.49 4.75
C LEU A 169 -0.88 4.56 6.27
N LEU A 170 -1.83 3.86 6.89
CA LEU A 170 -1.95 3.76 8.34
C LEU A 170 -0.71 3.09 8.95
N GLY A 171 -0.22 1.99 8.36
CA GLY A 171 1.04 1.36 8.75
C GLY A 171 2.21 2.33 8.69
N THR A 172 2.38 3.00 7.55
CA THR A 172 3.45 4.01 7.35
C THR A 172 3.39 5.15 8.38
N LYS A 173 2.17 5.65 8.69
CA LYS A 173 1.97 6.69 9.71
C LYS A 173 2.33 6.19 11.11
N ALA A 174 1.96 4.96 11.46
CA ALA A 174 2.32 4.36 12.73
C ALA A 174 3.84 4.20 12.85
N THR A 175 4.51 3.70 11.81
CA THR A 175 5.97 3.55 11.76
C THR A 175 6.70 4.88 11.94
N ARG A 176 6.25 5.94 11.25
CA ARG A 176 6.79 7.30 11.44
C ARG A 176 6.57 7.83 12.85
N ARG A 177 5.39 7.64 13.43
CA ARG A 177 5.06 8.11 14.79
C ARG A 177 5.98 7.48 15.85
N VAL A 178 6.30 6.19 15.71
CA VAL A 178 7.27 5.50 16.57
C VAL A 178 8.68 6.05 16.34
N PHE A 179 9.11 6.22 15.08
CA PHE A 179 10.42 6.77 14.77
C PHE A 179 10.62 8.17 15.35
N ASP A 180 9.61 9.04 15.24
CA ASP A 180 9.61 10.39 15.82
C ASP A 180 9.62 10.35 17.35
N LEU A 181 8.94 9.37 17.98
CA LEU A 181 9.03 9.14 19.42
C LEU A 181 10.45 8.73 19.84
N ILE A 182 11.08 7.79 19.13
CA ILE A 182 12.46 7.38 19.37
C ILE A 182 13.39 8.59 19.22
N LYS A 183 13.23 9.39 18.16
CA LYS A 183 13.99 10.61 17.94
C LYS A 183 13.87 11.58 19.12
N ARG A 184 12.66 11.79 19.65
CA ARG A 184 12.43 12.67 20.81
C ARG A 184 13.14 12.16 22.06
N HIS A 185 13.08 10.85 22.33
CA HIS A 185 13.78 10.26 23.49
C HIS A 185 15.30 10.31 23.37
N LEU A 186 15.84 10.19 22.15
CA LEU A 186 17.28 10.19 21.90
C LEU A 186 17.83 11.59 21.61
N ALA A 187 16.99 12.63 21.58
CA ALA A 187 17.36 13.98 21.16
C ALA A 187 18.65 14.51 21.82
N PRO A 188 18.88 14.34 23.13
CA PRO A 188 20.12 14.81 23.78
C PRO A 188 21.40 14.15 23.25
N ALA A 189 21.31 12.92 22.74
CA ALA A 189 22.47 12.15 22.27
C ALA A 189 22.69 12.24 20.74
N LEU A 190 21.78 12.87 19.99
CA LEU A 190 21.83 12.89 18.53
C LEU A 190 23.02 13.68 17.99
N ILE A 191 23.73 13.09 17.03
CA ILE A 191 24.80 13.72 16.25
C ILE A 191 24.26 14.18 14.90
N ALA A 192 23.41 13.36 14.29
CA ALA A 192 22.75 13.68 13.03
C ALA A 192 21.39 13.00 12.97
N ALA A 193 20.43 13.65 12.33
CA ALA A 193 19.11 13.09 12.09
C ALA A 193 18.65 13.43 10.68
N THR A 194 18.07 12.44 10.01
CA THR A 194 17.35 12.58 8.74
C THR A 194 15.91 12.12 8.94
N SER A 195 15.10 12.16 7.89
CA SER A 195 13.75 11.59 7.91
C SER A 195 13.74 10.06 8.04
N HIS A 196 14.85 9.36 7.76
CA HIS A 196 14.91 7.89 7.70
C HIS A 196 15.96 7.24 8.61
N SER A 197 16.85 8.04 9.21
CA SER A 197 17.95 7.54 10.03
C SER A 197 18.37 8.56 11.08
N LEU A 198 18.69 8.07 12.27
CA LEU A 198 19.29 8.79 13.38
C LEU A 198 20.69 8.23 13.64
N LYS A 199 21.64 9.11 13.90
CA LYS A 199 23.00 8.78 14.33
C LYS A 199 23.27 9.44 15.66
N LEU A 200 23.80 8.68 16.60
CA LEU A 200 24.13 9.16 17.94
C LEU A 200 25.40 8.49 18.45
N ARG A 201 26.00 9.03 19.51
CA ARG A 201 27.04 8.34 20.27
C ARG A 201 26.47 7.88 21.60
N ASN A 202 26.75 6.64 21.95
CA ASN A 202 26.39 6.14 23.26
C ASN A 202 27.44 6.53 24.32
N ALA A 203 27.18 6.18 25.58
CA ALA A 203 28.04 6.48 26.72
C ALA A 203 29.45 5.88 26.61
N ALA A 204 29.64 4.83 25.79
CA ALA A 204 30.95 4.25 25.47
C ALA A 204 31.65 4.95 24.28
N GLY A 205 31.08 6.04 23.76
CA GLY A 205 31.58 6.79 22.61
C GLY A 205 31.38 6.11 21.25
N ARG A 206 30.69 4.97 21.20
CA ARG A 206 30.45 4.18 19.97
C ARG A 206 29.28 4.75 19.18
N LEU A 207 29.35 4.64 17.86
CA LEU A 207 28.29 5.10 16.97
C LEU A 207 27.12 4.13 17.04
N VAL A 208 25.92 4.65 17.31
CA VAL A 208 24.67 3.90 17.22
C VAL A 208 23.80 4.53 16.12
N ARG A 209 23.17 3.66 15.32
CA ARG A 209 22.23 4.04 14.27
C ARG A 209 20.85 3.49 14.58
N VAL A 210 19.84 4.33 14.40
CA VAL A 210 18.43 3.93 14.34
C VAL A 210 17.95 4.23 12.94
N GLU A 211 17.37 3.27 12.24
CA GLU A 211 16.93 3.47 10.86
C GLU A 211 15.73 2.61 10.47
N PHE A 212 14.98 3.08 9.48
CA PHE A 212 14.00 2.22 8.83
C PHE A 212 14.69 1.07 8.12
N ALA A 213 14.09 -0.10 8.19
CA ALA A 213 14.51 -1.28 7.46
C ALA A 213 13.32 -1.90 6.73
N SER A 214 13.60 -2.84 5.83
CA SER A 214 12.55 -3.53 5.05
C SER A 214 11.82 -4.58 5.87
N ASP A 215 12.48 -5.14 6.88
CA ASP A 215 12.04 -6.26 7.71
C ASP A 215 13.12 -6.54 8.78
N PRO A 216 12.94 -6.12 10.06
CA PRO A 216 11.76 -5.46 10.66
C PRO A 216 11.63 -3.97 10.26
N ASP A 217 10.54 -3.31 10.67
CA ASP A 217 10.25 -1.90 10.32
C ASP A 217 11.35 -0.90 10.74
N ILE A 218 11.89 -1.03 11.96
CA ILE A 218 12.97 -0.18 12.49
C ILE A 218 14.05 -1.07 13.11
N VAL A 219 15.32 -0.74 12.86
CA VAL A 219 16.46 -1.42 13.47
C VAL A 219 17.34 -0.43 14.24
N ILE A 220 17.92 -0.93 15.34
CA ILE A 220 18.93 -0.24 16.13
C ILE A 220 20.21 -1.07 16.09
N VAL A 221 21.30 -0.46 15.62
CA VAL A 221 22.59 -1.12 15.46
C VAL A 221 23.73 -0.28 16.02
N GLU A 222 24.71 -0.93 16.63
CA GLU A 222 25.93 -0.32 17.16
C GLU A 222 27.13 -0.68 16.28
N GLN A 223 27.96 0.31 15.96
CA GLN A 223 29.22 0.08 15.28
C GLN A 223 30.35 -0.13 16.30
N LEU A 224 31.05 -1.26 16.20
CA LEU A 224 32.19 -1.59 17.04
C LEU A 224 33.48 -0.94 16.49
N PRO A 225 34.52 -0.77 17.33
CA PRO A 225 35.81 -0.22 16.89
C PRO A 225 36.47 -0.99 15.74
N SER A 226 36.20 -2.30 15.65
CA SER A 226 36.68 -3.17 14.56
C SER A 226 35.99 -2.91 13.22
N GLY A 227 34.99 -2.04 13.16
CA GLY A 227 34.12 -1.84 12.00
C GLY A 227 32.95 -2.83 11.91
N ALA A 228 32.93 -3.86 12.76
CA ALA A 228 31.81 -4.80 12.84
C ALA A 228 30.53 -4.13 13.37
N VAL A 229 29.38 -4.65 12.97
CA VAL A 229 28.06 -4.17 13.41
C VAL A 229 27.48 -5.14 14.44
N ARG A 230 26.99 -4.59 15.56
CA ARG A 230 26.23 -5.31 16.56
C ARG A 230 24.76 -4.94 16.46
N ASN A 231 23.91 -5.93 16.17
CA ASN A 231 22.47 -5.75 16.02
C ASN A 231 21.79 -5.72 17.40
N LEU A 232 21.28 -4.56 17.82
CA LEU A 232 20.76 -4.37 19.17
C LEU A 232 19.28 -4.70 19.27
N VAL A 233 18.45 -3.97 18.53
CA VAL A 233 16.98 -4.07 18.64
C VAL A 233 16.35 -4.08 17.25
N ALA A 234 15.49 -5.07 17.04
CA ALA A 234 14.56 -5.17 15.93
C ALA A 234 13.17 -4.69 16.41
N ILE A 235 12.54 -3.73 15.73
CA ILE A 235 11.23 -3.21 16.12
C ILE A 235 10.26 -3.40 14.95
N GLU A 236 9.20 -4.16 15.19
CA GLU A 236 8.10 -4.39 14.26
C GLU A 236 6.83 -3.67 14.71
N ILE A 237 6.12 -3.03 13.79
CA ILE A 237 5.02 -2.11 14.09
C ILE A 237 3.74 -2.57 13.39
N LYS A 238 2.76 -2.99 14.17
CA LYS A 238 1.44 -3.42 13.70
C LYS A 238 0.39 -2.37 14.04
N GLY A 239 0.38 -1.29 13.27
CA GLY A 239 -0.41 -0.07 13.53
C GLY A 239 -1.91 -0.13 13.24
N GLY A 240 -2.44 -1.24 12.72
CA GLY A 240 -3.87 -1.36 12.47
C GLY A 240 -4.70 -1.49 13.75
N LYS A 241 -5.95 -1.02 13.71
CA LYS A 241 -6.84 -0.86 14.89
C LYS A 241 -7.92 -1.94 15.03
N ASP A 242 -8.06 -2.80 14.04
CA ASP A 242 -8.98 -3.94 14.01
C ASP A 242 -8.46 -5.09 14.87
N ILE A 243 -9.19 -5.37 15.96
CA ILE A 243 -8.89 -6.46 16.89
C ILE A 243 -9.07 -7.83 16.22
N SER A 244 -10.05 -7.97 15.32
CA SER A 244 -10.37 -9.25 14.67
C SER A 244 -9.23 -9.84 13.84
N ASN A 245 -8.26 -9.04 13.42
CA ASN A 245 -7.12 -9.47 12.60
C ASN A 245 -5.79 -9.48 13.38
N ILE A 246 -5.84 -9.37 14.71
CA ILE A 246 -4.63 -9.22 15.52
C ILE A 246 -3.75 -10.47 15.46
N HIS A 247 -4.32 -11.67 15.53
CA HIS A 247 -3.60 -12.94 15.47
C HIS A 247 -2.72 -13.06 14.21
N ASN A 248 -3.26 -12.69 13.04
CA ASN A 248 -2.51 -12.71 11.79
C ASN A 248 -1.32 -11.72 11.83
N ARG A 249 -1.54 -10.51 12.39
CA ARG A 249 -0.49 -9.49 12.49
C ARG A 249 0.61 -9.88 13.48
N ILE A 250 0.26 -10.53 14.59
CA ILE A 250 1.25 -11.06 15.54
C ILE A 250 2.05 -12.17 14.87
N GLY A 251 1.40 -13.07 14.13
CA GLY A 251 2.09 -14.10 13.35
C GLY A 251 3.03 -13.54 12.28
N GLU A 252 2.69 -12.41 11.66
CA GLU A 252 3.61 -11.68 10.75
C GLU A 252 4.80 -11.09 11.49
N ALA A 253 4.58 -10.48 12.68
CA ALA A 253 5.66 -9.95 13.50
C ALA A 253 6.61 -11.05 13.97
N GLU A 254 6.07 -12.21 14.34
CA GLU A 254 6.87 -13.38 14.73
C GLU A 254 7.80 -13.83 13.60
N LYS A 255 7.31 -13.89 12.35
CA LYS A 255 8.14 -14.26 11.20
C LYS A 255 9.30 -13.27 11.00
N SER A 256 9.03 -11.97 11.13
CA SER A 256 10.05 -10.93 11.06
C SER A 256 11.10 -11.10 12.17
N HIS A 257 10.64 -11.27 13.42
CA HIS A 257 11.52 -11.44 14.57
C HIS A 257 12.35 -12.72 14.50
N GLN A 258 11.81 -13.86 14.05
CA GLN A 258 12.61 -15.07 13.83
C GLN A 258 13.77 -14.85 12.86
N LYS A 259 13.55 -14.07 11.80
CA LYS A 259 14.60 -13.71 10.84
C LYS A 259 15.59 -12.72 11.46
N ALA A 260 15.12 -11.72 12.22
CA ALA A 260 15.98 -10.80 12.95
C ALA A 260 16.89 -11.54 13.95
N ARG A 261 16.36 -12.52 14.69
CA ARG A 261 17.13 -13.38 15.61
C ARG A 261 18.23 -14.14 14.88
N LYS A 262 17.92 -14.73 13.71
CA LYS A 262 18.93 -15.40 12.87
C LYS A 262 20.01 -14.43 12.38
N ASN A 263 19.68 -13.15 12.22
CA ASN A 263 20.61 -12.08 11.87
C ASN A 263 21.34 -11.49 13.10
N GLY A 264 21.20 -12.09 14.29
CA GLY A 264 21.96 -11.70 15.49
C GLY A 264 21.38 -10.51 16.26
N PHE A 265 20.11 -10.13 16.05
CA PHE A 265 19.45 -9.12 16.88
C PHE A 265 19.25 -9.62 18.32
N VAL A 266 19.69 -8.81 19.28
CA VAL A 266 19.66 -9.13 20.71
C VAL A 266 18.26 -9.01 21.30
N GLU A 267 17.46 -8.06 20.82
CA GLU A 267 16.05 -7.92 21.20
C GLU A 267 15.14 -7.68 20.00
N CYS A 268 13.87 -8.04 20.17
CA CYS A 268 12.77 -7.93 19.23
C CYS A 268 11.55 -7.34 19.94
N TRP A 269 11.07 -6.19 19.46
CA TRP A 269 9.96 -5.45 20.07
C TRP A 269 8.80 -5.34 19.08
N THR A 270 7.58 -5.62 19.55
CA THR A 270 6.36 -5.43 18.76
C THR A 270 5.56 -4.25 19.31
N ILE A 271 5.22 -3.30 18.44
CA ILE A 271 4.35 -2.16 18.79
C ILE A 271 2.96 -2.36 18.17
N LEU A 272 1.92 -2.33 18.98
CA LEU A 272 0.53 -2.66 18.59
C LEU A 272 -0.36 -1.43 18.55
N GLY A 273 -1.20 -1.32 17.51
CA GLY A 273 -2.23 -0.28 17.39
C GLY A 273 -3.50 -0.53 18.20
N VAL A 274 -3.61 -1.67 18.91
CA VAL A 274 -4.81 -2.09 19.66
C VAL A 274 -4.53 -2.26 21.15
N HIS A 275 -5.54 -2.00 21.98
CA HIS A 275 -5.42 -2.00 23.45
C HIS A 275 -5.90 -3.30 24.12
N ALA A 276 -6.57 -4.19 23.39
CA ALA A 276 -7.44 -5.23 23.97
C ALA A 276 -6.94 -6.68 23.80
N VAL A 277 -5.63 -6.93 23.87
CA VAL A 277 -5.08 -8.30 23.81
C VAL A 277 -4.30 -8.64 25.07
N GLU A 278 -4.62 -9.80 25.65
CA GLU A 278 -3.93 -10.31 26.81
C GLU A 278 -2.47 -10.66 26.46
N LEU A 279 -1.53 -10.21 27.30
CA LEU A 279 -0.10 -10.36 27.08
C LEU A 279 0.33 -11.84 26.95
N GLN A 280 -0.35 -12.76 27.66
CA GLN A 280 -0.08 -14.19 27.54
C GLN A 280 -0.37 -14.73 26.14
N THR A 281 -1.47 -14.28 25.52
CA THR A 281 -1.81 -14.64 24.14
C THR A 281 -0.75 -14.12 23.16
N LEU A 282 -0.33 -12.86 23.32
CA LEU A 282 0.71 -12.26 22.49
C LEU A 282 2.03 -13.04 22.56
N ARG A 283 2.47 -13.41 23.77
CA ARG A 283 3.70 -14.19 23.97
C ARG A 283 3.63 -15.60 23.40
N ARG A 284 2.45 -16.23 23.43
CA ARG A 284 2.25 -17.55 22.82
C ARG A 284 2.34 -17.48 21.30
N GLU A 285 1.82 -16.42 20.69
CA GLU A 285 1.75 -16.27 19.24
C GLU A 285 3.00 -15.65 18.62
N SER A 286 3.74 -14.84 19.38
CA SER A 286 5.06 -14.35 18.99
C SER A 286 6.08 -14.54 20.12
N PRO A 287 6.59 -15.77 20.32
CA PRO A 287 7.58 -16.07 21.35
C PRO A 287 8.94 -15.43 21.08
N SER A 288 9.24 -15.02 19.85
CA SER A 288 10.51 -14.33 19.53
C SER A 288 10.50 -12.86 19.95
N THR A 289 9.33 -12.29 20.25
CA THR A 289 9.17 -10.92 20.76
C THR A 289 9.50 -10.85 22.24
N ASP A 290 10.49 -10.03 22.63
CA ASP A 290 10.82 -9.78 24.03
C ASP A 290 9.85 -8.79 24.68
N ARG A 291 9.38 -7.79 23.92
CA ARG A 291 8.58 -6.68 24.44
C ARG A 291 7.41 -6.33 23.53
N PHE A 292 6.24 -6.15 24.15
CA PHE A 292 5.06 -5.63 23.50
C PHE A 292 4.72 -4.26 24.06
N PHE A 293 4.47 -3.30 23.19
CA PHE A 293 4.09 -1.94 23.55
C PHE A 293 2.81 -1.54 22.83
N GLN A 294 1.96 -0.73 23.46
CA GLN A 294 0.80 -0.16 22.78
C GLN A 294 1.14 1.22 22.23
N LEU A 295 0.86 1.43 20.95
CA LEU A 295 1.22 2.65 20.23
C LEU A 295 0.64 3.91 20.91
N GLU A 296 -0.63 3.89 21.29
CA GLU A 296 -1.28 5.06 21.90
C GLU A 296 -0.81 5.34 23.33
N SER A 297 -0.27 4.33 24.01
CA SER A 297 0.28 4.46 25.36
C SER A 297 1.70 5.01 25.32
N ILE A 298 2.59 4.46 24.48
CA ILE A 298 4.00 4.90 24.39
C ILE A 298 4.17 6.30 23.80
N VAL A 299 3.19 6.82 23.08
CA VAL A 299 3.23 8.18 22.51
C VAL A 299 2.66 9.25 23.44
N LYS A 300 1.98 8.85 24.52
CA LYS A 300 1.36 9.75 25.49
C LYS A 300 2.31 9.96 26.68
N PRO A 301 2.88 11.16 26.87
CA PRO A 301 3.78 11.43 28.00
C PRO A 301 3.12 11.10 29.34
N GLY A 302 3.91 10.54 30.27
CA GLY A 302 3.49 10.24 31.64
C GLY A 302 2.71 8.92 31.81
N THR A 303 2.43 8.17 30.74
CA THR A 303 1.93 6.80 30.90
C THR A 303 3.05 5.86 31.37
N LYS A 304 2.69 4.76 32.04
CA LYS A 304 3.65 3.73 32.44
C LYS A 304 4.42 3.17 31.24
N GLU A 305 3.73 2.87 30.14
CA GLU A 305 4.36 2.33 28.93
C GLU A 305 5.28 3.36 28.24
N PHE A 306 4.97 4.66 28.28
CA PHE A 306 5.87 5.71 27.79
C PHE A 306 7.21 5.70 28.54
N ILE A 307 7.15 5.61 29.87
CA ILE A 307 8.34 5.57 30.72
C ILE A 307 9.13 4.29 30.47
N GLU A 308 8.46 3.13 30.48
CA GLU A 308 9.09 1.83 30.24
C GLU A 308 9.74 1.75 28.84
N PHE A 309 9.06 2.24 27.80
CA PHE A 309 9.60 2.31 26.45
C PHE A 309 10.88 3.16 26.39
N ARG A 310 10.85 4.34 27.03
CA ARG A 310 12.00 5.24 27.11
C ARG A 310 13.18 4.60 27.84
N GLU A 311 12.95 4.02 29.01
CA GLU A 311 14.00 3.39 29.82
C GLU A 311 14.68 2.24 29.06
N HIS A 312 13.88 1.36 28.43
CA HIS A 312 14.44 0.27 27.62
C HIS A 312 15.20 0.77 26.38
N LEU A 313 14.67 1.80 25.71
CA LEU A 313 15.34 2.40 24.56
C LEU A 313 16.71 2.97 24.94
N LEU A 314 16.77 3.78 26.00
CA LEU A 314 18.00 4.40 26.48
C LEU A 314 19.00 3.34 26.96
N ALA A 315 18.54 2.32 27.69
CA ALA A 315 19.38 1.23 28.15
C ALA A 315 19.99 0.44 26.98
N ARG A 316 19.22 0.15 25.93
CA ARG A 316 19.73 -0.60 24.76
C ARG A 316 20.66 0.21 23.88
N VAL A 317 20.37 1.49 23.72
CA VAL A 317 21.22 2.41 22.97
C VAL A 317 22.47 2.77 23.76
N GLY A 318 22.42 2.71 25.09
CA GLY A 318 23.48 3.17 25.99
C GLY A 318 23.53 4.69 26.10
N ALA A 319 22.39 5.37 25.99
CA ALA A 319 22.26 6.82 26.18
C ALA A 319 21.91 7.13 27.65
N ARG A 320 22.34 8.29 28.15
CA ARG A 320 22.01 8.75 29.51
C ARG A 320 20.69 9.50 29.48
N ASP A 321 19.97 9.40 30.59
CA ASP A 321 18.93 10.37 30.92
C ASP A 321 19.59 11.64 31.44
N GLU A 322 19.19 12.79 30.88
CA GLU A 322 19.41 14.11 31.48
C GLU A 322 18.25 14.44 32.43
#